data_AF-A0A7R7WJI3-F1
#
_entry.id   AF-A0A7R7WJI3-F1
#
_cell.length_a   1.000
_cell.length_b   1.000
_cell.length_c   1.000
_cell.angle_alpha   90.00
_cell.angle_beta   90.00
_cell.angle_gamma   90.00
#
_symmetry.space_group_name_H-M   'P 1'
#
loop_
_entity.id
_entity.type
_entity.pdbx_description
1 polymer ?
#
loop_
_entity_poly.entity_id
_entity_poly.type
_entity_poly.pdbx_seq_one_letter_code
_entity_poly.pdbx_strand_id
1 'polypeptide(L)'
;MSNPRIVIGLDFGTTYSGVAWALRDCPDKPEVIMSWPGAGNRTIPKVPSTMAIKCGGRVHWGYQTNYLVGDNIRGMKLLLDEPRNSGYVASLIDAGLLKRSRIPAVTLTGMYLTGLVDHTKKILQRRFGPAAEQMEMKYVLTVPAIWSDKAKDETLKAASRAKIPQKDITLVSEPEAAALYCLNAIQPNSIEVSWGMR
;
A
#
# COMPACT_ATOMS: atom_id res chain seq x y z
N MET A 1 29.19 -12.49 -3.47
CA MET A 1 28.54 -11.19 -3.20
C MET A 1 27.04 -11.41 -3.19
N SER A 2 26.31 -10.96 -2.17
CA SER A 2 24.85 -11.09 -2.16
C SER A 2 24.23 -10.22 -3.25
N ASN A 3 23.24 -10.71 -4.00
CA ASN A 3 22.51 -9.84 -4.93
C ASN A 3 21.95 -8.61 -4.20
N PRO A 4 21.98 -7.42 -4.81
CA PRO A 4 21.37 -6.24 -4.22
C PRO A 4 19.88 -6.50 -3.99
N ARG A 5 19.40 -6.11 -2.80
CA ARG A 5 18.01 -6.34 -2.38
C ARG A 5 17.30 -5.00 -2.21
N ILE A 6 16.11 -4.89 -2.78
CA ILE A 6 15.17 -3.79 -2.57
C ILE A 6 14.10 -4.26 -1.59
N VAL A 7 13.82 -3.44 -0.58
CA VAL A 7 12.67 -3.62 0.31
C VAL A 7 11.61 -2.59 -0.07
N ILE A 8 10.39 -3.03 -0.30
CA ILE A 8 9.25 -2.22 -0.74
C ILE A 8 8.19 -2.24 0.36
N GLY A 9 7.92 -1.07 0.94
CA GLY A 9 6.83 -0.87 1.89
C GLY A 9 5.55 -0.46 1.16
N LEU A 10 4.47 -1.22 1.36
CA LEU A 10 3.14 -0.94 0.83
C LEU A 10 2.21 -0.55 1.98
N ASP A 11 1.76 0.71 1.98
CA ASP A 11 0.66 1.17 2.82
C ASP A 11 -0.63 1.09 2.02
N PHE A 12 -1.33 -0.05 2.06
CA PHE A 12 -2.63 -0.20 1.39
C PHE A 12 -3.72 0.33 2.32
N GLY A 13 -4.00 1.64 2.33
CA GLY A 13 -5.04 2.20 3.20
C GLY A 13 -6.44 2.09 2.60
N THR A 14 -7.48 2.29 3.43
CA THR A 14 -8.88 2.26 3.00
C THR A 14 -9.21 3.35 1.96
N THR A 15 -8.70 4.56 2.16
CA THR A 15 -9.00 5.73 1.31
C THR A 15 -7.85 6.06 0.37
N TYR A 16 -6.63 5.98 0.87
CA TYR A 16 -5.41 6.29 0.15
C TYR A 16 -4.36 5.23 0.46
N SER A 17 -3.53 4.95 -0.52
CA SER A 17 -2.37 4.07 -0.39
C SER A 17 -1.08 4.82 -0.69
N GLY A 18 0.03 4.31 -0.16
CA GLY A 18 1.37 4.83 -0.41
C GLY A 18 2.36 3.69 -0.63
N VAL A 19 3.47 4.00 -1.32
CA VAL A 19 4.56 3.06 -1.51
C VAL A 19 5.88 3.76 -1.24
N ALA A 20 6.76 3.10 -0.50
CA ALA A 20 8.14 3.51 -0.32
C ALA A 20 9.07 2.33 -0.60
N TRP A 21 10.32 2.59 -0.93
CA TRP A 21 11.32 1.56 -1.13
C TRP A 21 12.69 1.99 -0.60
N ALA A 22 13.51 1.03 -0.21
CA ALA A 22 14.90 1.26 0.19
C ALA A 22 15.79 0.13 -0.32
N LEU A 23 17.08 0.43 -0.51
CA LEU A 23 18.08 -0.63 -0.67
C LEU A 23 18.37 -1.21 0.70
N ARG A 24 18.47 -2.54 0.80
CA ARG A 24 18.83 -3.24 2.05
C ARG A 24 20.11 -2.68 2.66
N ASP A 25 21.08 -2.33 1.82
CA ASP A 25 22.39 -1.85 2.27
C ASP A 25 22.37 -0.35 2.64
N CYS A 26 21.24 0.35 2.43
CA CYS A 26 21.00 1.74 2.80
C CYS A 26 19.60 1.92 3.44
N PRO A 27 19.32 1.27 4.59
CA PRO A 27 17.98 1.21 5.17
C PRO A 27 17.46 2.57 5.66
N ASP A 28 18.36 3.49 6.04
CA ASP A 28 18.00 4.81 6.61
C ASP A 28 17.58 5.85 5.56
N LYS A 29 17.55 5.46 4.28
CA LYS A 29 17.20 6.35 3.15
C LYS A 29 16.05 5.80 2.32
N PRO A 30 14.85 5.61 2.90
CA PRO A 30 13.70 5.19 2.12
C PRO A 30 13.26 6.31 1.15
N GLU A 31 12.98 5.93 -0.10
CA GLU A 31 12.41 6.80 -1.12
C GLU A 31 10.91 6.53 -1.24
N VAL A 32 10.09 7.57 -1.04
CA VAL A 32 8.62 7.50 -1.22
C VAL A 32 8.27 7.72 -2.69
N ILE A 33 7.35 6.92 -3.22
CA ILE A 33 6.80 7.13 -4.56
C ILE A 33 5.88 8.35 -4.53
N MET A 34 6.26 9.40 -5.26
CA MET A 34 5.53 10.67 -5.32
C MET A 34 4.77 10.89 -6.63
N SER A 35 4.95 10.02 -7.63
CA SER A 35 4.31 10.16 -8.94
C SER A 35 3.40 8.98 -9.21
N TRP A 36 2.22 9.24 -9.77
CA TRP A 36 1.18 8.22 -9.94
C TRP A 36 0.50 8.36 -11.31
N PRO A 37 0.10 7.25 -11.96
CA PRO A 37 -0.65 7.30 -13.21
C PRO A 37 -1.94 8.12 -13.04
N GLY A 38 -2.20 9.04 -13.97
CA GLY A 38 -3.38 9.91 -13.93
C GLY A 38 -3.25 11.15 -13.03
N ALA A 39 -2.16 11.31 -12.27
CA ALA A 39 -1.95 12.49 -11.42
C ALA A 39 -1.40 13.73 -12.19
N GLY A 40 -1.08 13.59 -13.48
CA GLY A 40 -0.39 14.62 -14.25
C GLY A 40 1.02 14.88 -13.70
N ASN A 41 1.39 16.15 -13.57
CA ASN A 41 2.71 16.58 -13.06
C ASN A 41 2.76 16.75 -11.53
N ARG A 42 1.75 16.26 -10.81
CA ARG A 42 1.67 16.43 -9.35
C ARG A 42 2.61 15.46 -8.63
N THR A 43 3.28 15.95 -7.60
CA THR A 43 4.09 15.16 -6.68
C THR A 43 3.33 14.96 -5.36
N ILE A 44 2.75 13.78 -5.18
CA ILE A 44 1.87 13.47 -4.04
C ILE A 44 2.28 12.12 -3.45
N PRO A 45 2.50 12.01 -2.13
CA PRO A 45 3.00 10.78 -1.50
C PRO A 45 1.99 9.63 -1.46
N LYS A 46 0.71 9.94 -1.70
CA LYS A 46 -0.38 8.96 -1.67
C LYS A 46 -1.21 8.97 -2.94
N VAL A 47 -1.82 7.83 -3.23
CA VAL A 47 -2.72 7.60 -4.36
C VAL A 47 -4.06 7.08 -3.84
N PRO A 48 -5.21 7.50 -4.41
CA PRO A 48 -6.51 6.99 -3.98
C PRO A 48 -6.61 5.46 -4.03
N SER A 49 -7.24 4.86 -3.02
CA SER A 49 -7.58 3.43 -2.96
C SER A 49 -8.87 3.13 -3.72
N THR A 50 -8.89 3.55 -4.98
CA THR A 50 -10.07 3.48 -5.86
C THR A 50 -9.74 2.76 -7.15
N MET A 51 -10.75 2.11 -7.72
CA MET A 51 -10.67 1.44 -9.02
C MET A 51 -11.92 1.67 -9.87
N ALA A 52 -11.76 1.53 -11.18
CA ALA A 52 -12.85 1.37 -12.12
C ALA A 52 -12.47 0.31 -13.16
N ILE A 53 -13.40 -0.61 -13.44
CA ILE A 53 -13.23 -1.60 -14.50
C ILE A 53 -13.97 -1.07 -15.73
N LYS A 54 -13.22 -0.71 -16.78
CA LYS A 54 -13.76 -0.17 -18.03
C LYS A 54 -14.15 -1.32 -18.97
N CYS A 55 -14.89 -0.96 -20.04
CA CYS A 55 -15.21 -1.89 -21.12
C CYS A 55 -13.93 -2.59 -21.63
N GLY A 56 -14.02 -3.89 -21.89
CA GLY A 56 -12.86 -4.72 -22.27
C GLY A 56 -11.96 -5.14 -21.11
N GLY A 57 -12.40 -4.95 -19.85
CA GLY A 57 -11.68 -5.44 -18.67
C GLY A 57 -10.47 -4.59 -18.24
N ARG A 58 -10.27 -3.42 -18.87
CA ARG A 58 -9.17 -2.51 -18.51
C ARG A 58 -9.43 -1.92 -17.12
N VAL A 59 -8.43 -2.05 -16.24
CA VAL A 59 -8.49 -1.51 -14.89
C VAL A 59 -7.88 -0.11 -14.85
N HIS A 60 -8.67 0.88 -14.43
CA HIS A 60 -8.16 2.16 -13.96
C HIS A 60 -8.09 2.11 -12.43
N TRP A 61 -7.04 2.70 -11.86
CA TRP A 61 -6.84 2.74 -10.42
C TRP A 61 -6.27 4.10 -9.99
N GLY A 62 -6.43 4.45 -8.72
CA GLY A 62 -5.89 5.69 -8.19
C GLY A 62 -6.38 6.92 -8.94
N TYR A 63 -5.46 7.80 -9.32
CA TYR A 63 -5.76 9.03 -10.07
C TYR A 63 -6.20 8.81 -11.52
N GLN A 64 -6.14 7.58 -12.05
CA GLN A 64 -6.76 7.25 -13.35
C GLN A 64 -8.28 7.09 -13.25
N THR A 65 -8.80 6.99 -12.03
CA THR A 65 -10.25 7.04 -11.75
C THR A 65 -10.68 8.49 -11.59
N ASN A 66 -11.94 8.80 -11.94
CA ASN A 66 -12.51 10.09 -11.61
C ASN A 66 -12.93 10.06 -10.13
N TYR A 67 -12.01 10.43 -9.24
CA TYR A 67 -12.19 10.31 -7.78
C TYR A 67 -13.45 11.04 -7.25
N LEU A 68 -13.93 12.07 -7.93
CA LEU A 68 -15.06 12.89 -7.48
C LEU A 68 -16.40 12.46 -8.11
N VAL A 69 -16.38 11.83 -9.29
CA VAL A 69 -17.61 11.53 -10.04
C VAL A 69 -17.53 10.14 -10.66
N GLY A 70 -18.60 9.35 -10.50
CA GLY A 70 -18.79 8.08 -11.19
C GLY A 70 -18.79 6.84 -10.29
N ASP A 71 -19.04 5.70 -10.92
CA ASP A 71 -19.20 4.40 -10.25
C ASP A 71 -17.84 3.71 -10.00
N ASN A 72 -17.04 4.30 -9.11
CA ASN A 72 -15.75 3.73 -8.72
C ASN A 72 -15.92 2.73 -7.57
N ILE A 73 -15.16 1.65 -7.65
CA ILE A 73 -14.96 0.68 -6.58
C ILE A 73 -14.10 1.33 -5.50
N ARG A 74 -14.57 1.31 -4.26
CA ARG A 74 -13.91 1.87 -3.06
C ARG A 74 -14.09 0.92 -1.88
N GLY A 75 -13.33 1.14 -0.81
CA GLY A 75 -13.49 0.39 0.44
C GLY A 75 -13.14 -1.10 0.32
N MET A 76 -12.38 -1.48 -0.71
CA MET A 76 -11.96 -2.87 -0.95
C MET A 76 -11.30 -3.48 0.30
N LYS A 77 -10.49 -2.69 1.01
CA LYS A 77 -9.82 -3.08 2.26
C LYS A 77 -10.82 -3.53 3.35
N LEU A 78 -11.95 -2.83 3.49
CA LEU A 78 -12.95 -3.11 4.52
C LEU A 78 -13.69 -4.42 4.25
N LEU A 79 -13.83 -4.78 2.97
CA LEU A 79 -14.50 -6.00 2.55
C LEU A 79 -13.67 -7.28 2.78
N LEU A 80 -12.38 -7.15 3.12
CA LEU A 80 -11.52 -8.31 3.44
C LEU A 80 -11.85 -8.92 4.82
N ASP A 81 -12.52 -8.18 5.71
CA ASP A 81 -12.95 -8.63 7.04
C ASP A 81 -14.45 -8.34 7.30
N GLU A 82 -15.27 -8.36 6.24
CA GLU A 82 -16.69 -7.95 6.29
C GLU A 82 -17.51 -8.62 7.41
N PRO A 83 -17.35 -9.92 7.74
CA PRO A 83 -18.12 -10.52 8.84
C PRO A 83 -17.93 -9.83 10.20
N ARG A 84 -16.72 -9.28 10.48
CA ARG A 84 -16.46 -8.49 11.69
C ARG A 84 -16.87 -7.03 11.55
N ASN A 85 -16.91 -6.50 10.34
CA ASN A 85 -17.22 -5.10 10.05
C ASN A 85 -18.62 -4.90 9.46
N SER A 86 -19.53 -5.86 9.61
CA SER A 86 -20.79 -5.89 8.85
C SER A 86 -21.66 -4.64 9.05
N GLY A 87 -21.80 -4.17 10.29
CA GLY A 87 -22.53 -2.93 10.60
C GLY A 87 -21.86 -1.68 10.05
N TYR A 88 -20.53 -1.61 10.09
CA TYR A 88 -19.76 -0.48 9.53
C TYR A 88 -19.75 -0.51 7.99
N VAL A 89 -19.65 -1.69 7.39
CA VAL A 89 -19.76 -1.87 5.93
C VAL A 89 -21.16 -1.52 5.46
N ALA A 90 -22.20 -1.92 6.19
CA ALA A 90 -23.58 -1.55 5.90
C ALA A 90 -23.78 -0.04 5.94
N SER A 91 -23.32 0.65 6.98
CA SER A 91 -23.47 2.11 7.07
C SER A 91 -22.73 2.85 5.95
N LEU A 92 -21.57 2.35 5.51
CA LEU A 92 -20.86 2.91 4.36
C LEU A 92 -21.58 2.65 3.02
N ILE A 93 -22.26 1.51 2.89
CA ILE A 93 -23.11 1.21 1.72
C ILE A 93 -24.32 2.14 1.70
N ASP A 94 -25.00 2.30 2.84
CA ASP A 94 -26.17 3.17 2.98
C ASP A 94 -25.82 4.63 2.71
N ALA A 95 -24.63 5.07 3.15
CA ALA A 95 -24.08 6.39 2.83
C ALA A 95 -23.57 6.53 1.38
N GLY A 96 -23.63 5.47 0.56
CA GLY A 96 -23.14 5.46 -0.82
C GLY A 96 -21.61 5.54 -0.97
N LEU A 97 -20.87 5.39 0.14
CA LEU A 97 -19.41 5.50 0.20
C LEU A 97 -18.71 4.19 -0.18
N LEU A 98 -19.39 3.06 -0.03
CA LEU A 98 -18.93 1.73 -0.44
C LEU A 98 -19.97 1.10 -1.36
N LYS A 99 -19.52 0.43 -2.43
CA LYS A 99 -20.40 -0.30 -3.35
C LYS A 99 -20.04 -1.76 -3.36
N ARG A 100 -21.04 -2.62 -3.12
CA ARG A 100 -20.87 -4.06 -3.27
C ARG A 100 -20.71 -4.39 -4.75
N SER A 101 -19.59 -5.03 -5.06
CA SER A 101 -19.35 -5.62 -6.37
C SER A 101 -19.73 -7.11 -6.33
N ARG A 102 -20.15 -7.65 -7.47
CA ARG A 102 -20.25 -9.11 -7.64
C ARG A 102 -18.87 -9.79 -7.68
N ILE A 103 -17.81 -9.00 -7.87
CA ILE A 103 -16.43 -9.48 -7.84
C ILE A 103 -15.96 -9.59 -6.38
N PRO A 104 -15.37 -10.73 -5.97
CA PRO A 104 -14.86 -10.91 -4.61
C PRO A 104 -13.87 -9.83 -4.18
N ALA A 105 -13.93 -9.43 -2.90
CA ALA A 105 -13.08 -8.38 -2.31
C ALA A 105 -11.58 -8.65 -2.48
N VAL A 106 -11.15 -9.91 -2.31
CA VAL A 106 -9.77 -10.35 -2.53
C VAL A 106 -9.31 -10.16 -3.98
N THR A 107 -10.20 -10.37 -4.94
CA THR A 107 -9.91 -10.17 -6.36
C THR A 107 -9.78 -8.69 -6.67
N LEU A 108 -10.69 -7.85 -6.17
CA LEU A 108 -10.62 -6.39 -6.32
C LEU A 108 -9.36 -5.81 -5.69
N THR A 109 -9.05 -6.24 -4.47
CA THR A 109 -7.82 -5.84 -3.76
C THR A 109 -6.60 -6.27 -4.55
N GLY A 110 -6.57 -7.52 -5.06
CA GLY A 110 -5.47 -7.99 -5.89
C GLY A 110 -5.27 -7.16 -7.16
N MET A 111 -6.35 -6.79 -7.85
CA MET A 111 -6.28 -5.90 -9.02
C MET A 111 -5.72 -4.52 -8.68
N TYR A 112 -6.07 -3.96 -7.51
CA TYR A 112 -5.53 -2.69 -7.05
C TYR A 112 -4.04 -2.79 -6.71
N LEU A 113 -3.66 -3.82 -5.95
CA LEU A 113 -2.27 -4.09 -5.57
C LEU A 113 -1.40 -4.34 -6.81
N THR A 114 -1.92 -4.99 -7.87
CA THR A 114 -1.22 -5.11 -9.16
C THR A 114 -0.85 -3.74 -9.72
N GLY A 115 -1.77 -2.77 -9.66
CA GLY A 115 -1.50 -1.39 -10.08
C GLY A 115 -0.33 -0.76 -9.32
N LEU A 116 -0.33 -0.89 -7.98
CA LEU A 116 0.76 -0.39 -7.13
C LEU A 116 2.10 -1.07 -7.45
N VAL A 117 2.10 -2.40 -7.52
CA VAL A 117 3.31 -3.21 -7.74
C VAL A 117 3.90 -2.96 -9.12
N ASP A 118 3.08 -2.98 -10.18
CA ASP A 118 3.55 -2.75 -11.55
C ASP A 118 4.09 -1.34 -11.72
N HIS A 119 3.45 -0.35 -11.10
CA HIS A 119 3.95 1.03 -11.13
C HIS A 119 5.27 1.19 -10.36
N THR A 120 5.38 0.55 -9.21
CA THR A 120 6.61 0.50 -8.42
C THR A 120 7.75 -0.12 -9.23
N LYS A 121 7.52 -1.28 -9.85
CA LYS A 121 8.50 -1.93 -10.73
C LYS A 121 8.93 -1.03 -11.88
N LYS A 122 8.00 -0.29 -12.51
CA LYS A 122 8.33 0.69 -13.57
C LYS A 122 9.22 1.82 -13.06
N ILE A 123 8.98 2.33 -11.84
CA ILE A 123 9.83 3.35 -11.23
C ILE A 123 11.23 2.80 -10.94
N LEU A 124 11.32 1.60 -10.37
CA LEU A 124 12.59 0.94 -10.08
C LEU A 124 13.38 0.65 -11.37
N GLN A 125 12.71 0.18 -12.43
CA GLN A 125 13.34 -0.01 -13.75
C GLN A 125 13.90 1.29 -14.32
N ARG A 126 13.19 2.41 -14.16
CA ARG A 126 13.71 3.73 -14.60
C ARG A 126 14.92 4.18 -13.77
N ARG A 127 14.95 3.86 -12.48
CA ARG A 127 16.01 4.26 -11.55
C ARG A 127 17.28 3.43 -11.72
N PHE A 128 17.15 2.12 -11.92
CA PHE A 128 18.26 1.17 -11.92
C PHE A 128 18.52 0.51 -13.28
N GLY A 129 17.70 0.79 -14.29
CA GLY A 129 17.80 0.16 -15.61
C GLY A 129 17.61 -1.36 -15.54
N PRO A 130 18.28 -2.12 -16.43
CA PRO A 130 18.19 -3.59 -16.48
C PRO A 130 18.59 -4.29 -15.16
N ALA A 131 19.35 -3.63 -14.29
CA ALA A 131 19.76 -4.21 -13.01
C ALA A 131 18.56 -4.49 -12.08
N ALA A 132 17.46 -3.73 -12.20
CA ALA A 132 16.27 -3.93 -11.37
C ALA A 132 15.66 -5.34 -11.50
N GLU A 133 15.82 -5.98 -12.66
CA GLU A 133 15.31 -7.34 -12.92
C GLU A 133 16.08 -8.43 -12.19
N GLN A 134 17.34 -8.15 -11.83
CA GLN A 134 18.21 -9.09 -11.12
C GLN A 134 18.17 -8.89 -9.59
N MET A 135 17.65 -7.74 -9.14
CA MET A 135 17.55 -7.41 -7.73
C MET A 135 16.46 -8.21 -7.04
N GLU A 136 16.75 -8.72 -5.85
CA GLU A 136 15.75 -9.37 -5.02
C GLU A 136 14.78 -8.31 -4.48
N MET A 137 13.47 -8.51 -4.66
CA MET A 137 12.44 -7.62 -4.13
C MET A 137 11.73 -8.28 -2.96
N LYS A 138 11.82 -7.68 -1.76
CA LYS A 138 11.04 -8.04 -0.59
C LYS A 138 9.96 -6.99 -0.33
N TYR A 139 8.79 -7.42 0.11
CA TYR A 139 7.62 -6.58 0.33
C TYR A 139 7.23 -6.61 1.80
N VAL A 140 6.90 -5.43 2.33
CA VAL A 140 6.28 -5.28 3.64
C VAL A 140 4.93 -4.60 3.41
N LEU A 141 3.84 -5.28 3.75
CA LEU A 141 2.48 -4.77 3.55
C LEU A 141 1.83 -4.49 4.89
N THR A 142 1.35 -3.25 5.09
CA THR A 142 0.72 -2.86 6.34
C THR A 142 -0.72 -3.33 6.43
N VAL A 143 -1.12 -3.75 7.64
CA VAL A 143 -2.46 -4.24 7.93
C VAL A 143 -3.00 -3.64 9.24
N PRO A 144 -4.30 -3.39 9.39
CA PRO A 144 -4.88 -2.96 10.65
C PRO A 144 -4.57 -3.96 11.78
N ALA A 145 -4.22 -3.47 12.96
CA ALA A 145 -3.88 -4.33 14.11
C ALA A 145 -5.03 -5.26 14.52
N ILE A 146 -6.28 -4.83 14.29
CA ILE A 146 -7.50 -5.58 14.63
C ILE A 146 -7.92 -6.63 13.58
N TRP A 147 -7.19 -6.76 12.47
CA TRP A 147 -7.55 -7.72 11.43
C TRP A 147 -7.54 -9.16 11.93
N SER A 148 -8.61 -9.87 11.60
CA SER A 148 -8.69 -11.32 11.80
C SER A 148 -7.62 -12.07 11.01
N ASP A 149 -7.31 -13.30 11.42
CA ASP A 149 -6.39 -14.16 10.66
C ASP A 149 -6.91 -14.43 9.24
N LYS A 150 -8.23 -14.51 9.09
CA LYS A 150 -8.90 -14.57 7.78
C LYS A 150 -8.59 -13.32 6.95
N ALA A 151 -8.69 -12.11 7.51
CA ALA A 151 -8.41 -10.88 6.77
C ALA A 151 -6.93 -10.75 6.38
N LYS A 152 -6.01 -11.19 7.25
CA LYS A 152 -4.58 -11.29 6.94
C LYS A 152 -4.33 -12.26 5.79
N ASP A 153 -4.94 -13.45 5.84
CA ASP A 153 -4.85 -14.46 4.78
C ASP A 153 -5.44 -13.97 3.44
N GLU A 154 -6.62 -13.35 3.46
CA GLU A 154 -7.22 -12.73 2.26
C GLU A 154 -6.33 -11.62 1.68
N THR A 155 -5.58 -10.91 2.53
CA THR A 155 -4.61 -9.91 2.07
C THR A 155 -3.39 -10.53 1.43
N LEU A 156 -2.86 -11.62 1.97
CA LEU A 156 -1.78 -12.39 1.35
C LEU A 156 -2.22 -12.98 0.00
N LYS A 157 -3.45 -13.50 -0.09
CA LYS A 157 -4.05 -13.96 -1.35
C LYS A 157 -4.17 -12.82 -2.37
N ALA A 158 -4.59 -11.63 -1.95
CA ALA A 158 -4.64 -10.46 -2.82
C ALA A 158 -3.24 -10.05 -3.31
N ALA A 159 -2.23 -10.06 -2.43
CA ALA A 159 -0.84 -9.79 -2.79
C ALA A 159 -0.27 -10.82 -3.78
N SER A 160 -0.61 -12.11 -3.60
CA SER A 160 -0.25 -13.16 -4.54
C SER A 160 -0.85 -12.94 -5.93
N ARG A 161 -2.11 -12.47 -6.02
CA ARG A 161 -2.74 -12.04 -7.29
C ARG A 161 -1.99 -10.87 -7.95
N ALA A 162 -1.35 -10.02 -7.16
CA ALA A 162 -0.47 -8.95 -7.63
C ALA A 162 0.96 -9.42 -7.98
N LYS A 163 1.17 -10.75 -8.11
CA LYS A 163 2.45 -11.38 -8.44
C LYS A 163 3.54 -11.10 -7.41
N ILE A 164 3.16 -10.89 -6.15
CA ILE A 164 4.10 -10.88 -5.01
C ILE A 164 4.20 -12.33 -4.48
N PRO A 165 5.37 -12.98 -4.55
CA PRO A 165 5.52 -14.33 -4.00
C PRO A 165 5.33 -14.33 -2.47
N GLN A 166 4.66 -15.34 -1.93
CA GLN A 166 4.37 -15.41 -0.49
C GLN A 166 5.62 -15.40 0.39
N LYS A 167 6.73 -16.01 -0.06
CA LYS A 167 8.04 -16.01 0.61
C LYS A 167 8.74 -14.64 0.62
N ASP A 168 8.25 -13.70 -0.19
CA ASP A 168 8.84 -12.39 -0.40
C ASP A 168 7.97 -11.28 0.21
N ILE A 169 6.88 -11.61 0.91
CA ILE A 169 6.02 -10.65 1.60
C ILE A 169 5.98 -10.91 3.11
N THR A 170 5.94 -9.84 3.88
CA THR A 170 5.68 -9.86 5.32
C THR A 170 4.57 -8.87 5.64
N LEU A 171 3.63 -9.27 6.50
CA LEU A 171 2.61 -8.36 7.02
C LEU A 171 3.14 -7.70 8.31
N VAL A 172 2.94 -6.40 8.44
CA VAL A 172 3.25 -5.63 9.65
C VAL A 172 2.01 -4.83 10.04
N SER A 173 1.78 -4.63 11.33
CA SER A 173 0.62 -3.82 11.72
C SER A 173 0.86 -2.33 11.42
N GLU A 174 -0.16 -1.61 10.97
CA GLU A 174 -0.10 -0.15 10.76
C GLU A 174 0.43 0.63 11.98
N PRO A 175 -0.04 0.39 13.22
CA PRO A 175 0.50 1.11 14.37
C PRO A 175 1.96 0.77 14.69
N GLU A 176 2.40 -0.47 14.45
CA GLU A 176 3.81 -0.85 14.62
C GLU A 176 4.70 -0.18 13.58
N ALA A 177 4.29 -0.16 12.31
CA ALA A 177 5.00 0.55 11.26
C ALA A 177 5.10 2.05 11.57
N ALA A 178 4.02 2.67 12.07
CA ALA A 178 4.02 4.05 12.50
C ALA A 178 4.96 4.30 13.68
N ALA A 179 4.95 3.42 14.69
CA ALA A 179 5.84 3.53 15.85
C ALA A 179 7.32 3.43 15.45
N LEU A 180 7.68 2.47 14.60
CA LEU A 180 9.04 2.32 14.07
C LEU A 180 9.49 3.55 13.28
N TYR A 181 8.60 4.12 12.47
CA TYR A 181 8.88 5.37 11.76
C TYR A 181 9.14 6.53 12.73
N CYS A 182 8.30 6.69 13.77
CA CYS A 182 8.50 7.72 14.78
C CYS A 182 9.82 7.56 15.53
N LEU A 183 10.17 6.34 15.97
CA LEU A 183 11.43 6.08 16.67
C LEU A 183 12.65 6.43 15.82
N ASN A 184 12.61 6.12 14.52
CA ASN A 184 13.70 6.45 13.59
C ASN A 184 13.74 7.95 13.23
N ALA A 185 12.60 8.63 13.19
CA ALA A 185 12.53 10.07 12.94
C ALA A 185 13.02 10.92 14.14
N ILE A 186 13.00 10.36 15.35
CA ILE A 186 13.37 11.03 16.62
C ILE A 186 14.89 10.92 16.91
N GLN A 187 15.77 10.71 15.92
CA GLN A 187 17.22 10.60 16.17
C GLN A 187 17.82 11.73 17.06
N PRO A 188 18.85 11.43 17.88
CA PRO A 188 18.96 11.85 19.29
C PRO A 188 19.65 13.21 19.53
N ASN A 189 19.11 14.31 19.01
CA ASN A 189 19.71 15.65 19.19
C ASN A 189 18.86 16.67 19.97
N SER A 190 17.93 16.26 20.83
CA SER A 190 17.03 17.25 21.47
C SER A 190 16.57 16.97 22.90
N ILE A 191 17.32 16.22 23.70
CA ILE A 191 17.13 16.28 25.15
C ILE A 191 18.45 16.58 25.85
N GLU A 192 18.86 17.85 25.80
CA GLU A 192 19.70 18.41 26.87
C GLU A 192 18.82 18.58 28.10
N VAL A 193 18.93 17.63 29.04
CA VAL A 193 18.41 17.84 30.39
C VAL A 193 19.41 18.76 31.10
N SER A 194 19.16 20.07 31.07
CA SER A 194 19.92 20.99 31.94
C SER A 194 19.49 20.72 33.38
N TRP A 195 20.28 19.94 34.11
CA TRP A 195 20.18 19.88 35.58
C TRP A 195 20.68 21.21 36.14
N GLY A 196 19.77 22.15 36.33
CA GLY A 196 20.04 23.39 37.05
C GLY A 196 20.32 23.07 38.51
N MET A 197 21.60 23.00 38.89
CA MET A 197 22.01 23.14 40.28
C MET A 197 21.76 24.58 40.70
N ARG A 198 20.87 24.77 41.67
CA ARG A 198 20.85 25.92 42.58
C ARG A 198 21.44 25.49 43.90
#